data_AF-A0A1I1R1B4-F1
#
_entry.id   AF-A0A1I1R1B4-F1
#
_cell.length_a   1.000
_cell.length_b   1.000
_cell.length_c   1.000
_cell.angle_alpha   90.00
_cell.angle_beta   90.00
_cell.angle_gamma   90.00
#
_symmetry.space_group_name_H-M   'P 1'
#
loop_
_entity.id
_entity.type
_entity.pdbx_description
1 polymer ?
#
loop_
_entity_poly.entity_id
_entity_poly.type
_entity_poly.pdbx_seq_one_letter_code
_entity_poly.pdbx_strand_id
1 'polypeptide(L)'
;MFRLHNMGLDMHHTADFSIERPKGSGDCLLIIFKTDALLTTDGRDTTVSPDTAIIYSQGTPQYYRAICGSYVNHFLHFGMDDDDADERLIFDRLLTPRRVSDAEDILRMLSREQLSKSPNKDEYSSMLIKLLLMKISEESDGVSDAQLNPHAEILDALRADIYANPGQFTSVAQLAERVRVSPSHFQQLYRSRFGVSCYEDLLSARIRTAQYYLSSTALTVREIANLCGYENEVCFMHRFKERTGTAPGAYRRLINGK
;
A
#
# COMPACT_ATOMS: atom_id res chain seq x y z
N MET A 1 9.90 -13.76 -17.29
CA MET A 1 8.53 -13.66 -16.74
C MET A 1 8.51 -14.27 -15.35
N PHE A 2 7.65 -13.79 -14.43
CA PHE A 2 7.42 -14.46 -13.14
C PHE A 2 6.30 -15.49 -13.26
N ARG A 3 6.48 -16.68 -12.70
CA ARG A 3 5.50 -17.77 -12.72
C ARG A 3 5.15 -18.20 -11.31
N LEU A 4 3.87 -18.11 -10.94
CA LEU A 4 3.44 -18.59 -9.63
C LEU A 4 3.45 -20.12 -9.60
N HIS A 5 4.07 -20.72 -8.58
CA HIS A 5 4.01 -22.15 -8.33
C HIS A 5 3.06 -22.50 -7.19
N ASN A 6 3.17 -21.79 -6.06
CA ASN A 6 2.31 -22.00 -4.90
C ASN A 6 2.30 -20.75 -4.00
N MET A 7 1.26 -20.55 -3.21
CA MET A 7 1.21 -19.47 -2.23
C MET A 7 0.34 -19.82 -1.02
N GLY A 8 0.63 -19.17 0.10
CA GLY A 8 -0.19 -19.23 1.30
C GLY A 8 -0.20 -17.88 2.00
N LEU A 9 -1.37 -17.50 2.51
CA LEU A 9 -1.53 -16.31 3.34
C LEU A 9 -2.02 -16.74 4.71
N ASP A 10 -1.45 -16.15 5.76
CA ASP A 10 -1.81 -16.37 7.16
C ASP A 10 -1.76 -17.87 7.53
N MET A 11 -0.68 -18.52 7.11
CA MET A 11 -0.50 -19.96 7.25
C MET A 11 -0.04 -20.27 8.67
N HIS A 12 -0.91 -20.94 9.43
CA HIS A 12 -0.64 -21.32 10.80
C HIS A 12 0.07 -22.68 10.89
N HIS A 13 1.13 -22.71 11.69
CA HIS A 13 1.90 -23.89 12.01
C HIS A 13 2.08 -24.03 13.54
N THR A 14 2.39 -25.25 13.96
CA THR A 14 2.60 -25.63 15.37
C THR A 14 3.95 -25.17 15.91
N ALA A 15 4.12 -25.24 17.23
CA ALA A 15 5.34 -24.82 17.94
C ALA A 15 6.61 -25.58 17.53
N ASP A 16 6.47 -26.80 17.00
CA ASP A 16 7.55 -27.68 16.55
C ASP A 16 7.88 -27.49 15.06
N PHE A 17 7.24 -26.51 14.40
CA PHE A 17 7.48 -26.23 12.98
C PHE A 17 8.95 -25.86 12.73
N SER A 18 9.57 -26.58 11.80
CA SER A 18 10.94 -26.37 11.33
C SER A 18 11.02 -26.70 9.84
N ILE A 19 11.77 -25.88 9.11
CA ILE A 19 12.13 -26.11 7.71
C ILE A 19 13.63 -26.27 7.63
N GLU A 20 14.05 -27.40 7.07
CA GLU A 20 15.45 -27.73 6.80
C GLU A 20 15.57 -28.19 5.34
N ARG A 21 16.00 -27.28 4.47
CA ARG A 21 16.16 -27.54 3.04
C ARG A 21 17.57 -27.12 2.61
N PRO A 22 18.57 -28.02 2.72
CA PRO A 22 19.96 -27.69 2.42
C PRO A 22 20.23 -27.36 0.94
N LYS A 23 19.28 -27.66 0.05
CA LYS A 23 19.33 -27.34 -1.40
C LYS A 23 18.21 -26.38 -1.81
N GLY A 24 17.58 -25.71 -0.85
CA GLY A 24 16.40 -24.87 -1.08
C GLY A 24 15.14 -25.65 -1.47
N SER A 25 14.10 -24.94 -1.90
CA SER A 25 12.80 -25.50 -2.29
C SER A 25 12.72 -25.97 -3.74
N GLY A 26 13.76 -25.73 -4.54
CA GLY A 26 13.76 -26.03 -5.98
C GLY A 26 13.22 -24.90 -6.86
N ASP A 27 12.80 -23.79 -6.26
CA ASP A 27 12.33 -22.55 -6.90
C ASP A 27 12.68 -21.33 -6.02
N CYS A 28 12.29 -20.13 -6.46
CA CYS A 28 12.40 -18.93 -5.62
C CYS A 28 11.27 -18.93 -4.59
N LEU A 29 11.58 -18.41 -3.39
CA LEU A 29 10.64 -18.40 -2.28
C LEU A 29 10.68 -17.06 -1.56
N LEU A 30 9.56 -16.33 -1.56
CA LEU A 30 9.34 -15.23 -0.62
C LEU A 30 8.66 -15.76 0.65
N ILE A 31 9.17 -15.38 1.81
CA ILE A 31 8.53 -15.56 3.12
C ILE A 31 8.36 -14.20 3.76
N ILE A 32 7.17 -13.93 4.30
CA ILE A 32 6.91 -12.82 5.23
C ILE A 32 6.53 -13.43 6.57
N PHE A 33 7.34 -13.18 7.59
CA PHE A 33 7.12 -13.69 8.94
C PHE A 33 6.01 -12.89 9.63
N LYS A 34 5.02 -13.56 10.22
CA LYS A 34 3.92 -12.89 10.96
C LYS A 34 3.99 -13.12 12.47
N THR A 35 4.89 -13.98 12.91
CA THR A 35 5.27 -14.22 14.31
C THR A 35 6.79 -14.20 14.43
N ASP A 36 7.31 -14.06 15.65
CA ASP A 36 8.74 -14.26 15.88
C ASP A 36 9.17 -15.67 15.45
N ALA A 37 10.33 -15.77 14.80
CA ALA A 37 10.90 -17.04 14.35
C ALA A 37 12.42 -17.03 14.48
N LEU A 38 13.04 -18.20 14.36
CA LEU A 38 14.49 -18.32 14.19
C LEU A 38 14.79 -18.60 12.73
N LEU A 39 15.70 -17.82 12.16
CA LEU A 39 16.25 -17.98 10.84
C LEU A 39 17.74 -18.29 10.99
N THR A 40 18.20 -19.37 10.35
CA THR A 40 19.62 -19.72 10.33
C THR A 40 20.22 -19.34 8.98
N THR A 41 21.11 -18.35 8.98
CA THR A 41 21.90 -17.93 7.81
C THR A 41 23.38 -18.05 8.14
N ASP A 42 24.18 -18.58 7.21
CA ASP A 42 25.63 -18.81 7.41
C ASP A 42 25.98 -19.55 8.71
N GLY A 43 25.12 -20.49 9.13
CA GLY A 43 25.28 -21.28 10.35
C GLY A 43 25.01 -20.52 11.65
N ARG A 44 24.43 -19.31 11.59
CA ARG A 44 24.06 -18.51 12.76
C ARG A 44 22.55 -18.35 12.85
N ASP A 45 22.01 -18.70 14.02
CA ASP A 45 20.61 -18.47 14.35
C ASP A 45 20.39 -16.99 14.69
N THR A 46 19.44 -16.36 14.00
CA THR A 46 18.99 -14.99 14.24
C THR A 46 17.49 -14.99 14.49
N THR A 47 17.04 -14.28 15.53
CA THR A 47 15.61 -14.03 15.75
C THR A 47 15.11 -13.04 14.72
N VAL A 48 14.04 -13.42 14.02
CA VAL A 48 13.32 -12.54 13.09
C VAL A 48 11.99 -12.15 13.73
N SER A 49 11.66 -10.87 13.65
CA SER A 49 10.41 -10.32 14.19
C SER A 49 9.30 -10.38 13.13
N PRO A 50 8.02 -10.28 13.55
CA PRO A 50 6.89 -10.09 12.64
C PRO A 50 7.14 -8.96 11.64
N ASP A 51 6.55 -9.10 10.47
CA ASP A 51 6.62 -8.16 9.34
C ASP A 51 8.02 -7.98 8.75
N THR A 52 8.92 -8.92 9.01
CA THR A 52 10.16 -9.09 8.26
C THR A 52 9.96 -10.08 7.11
N ALA A 53 10.79 -9.97 6.07
CA ALA A 53 10.68 -10.81 4.88
C ALA A 53 12.05 -11.30 4.41
N ILE A 54 12.05 -12.39 3.65
CA ILE A 54 13.22 -12.86 2.90
C ILE A 54 12.77 -13.39 1.55
N ILE A 55 13.50 -13.06 0.49
CA ILE A 55 13.32 -13.61 -0.85
C ILE A 55 14.49 -14.53 -1.13
N TYR A 56 14.27 -15.85 -1.10
CA TYR A 56 15.29 -16.83 -1.44
C TYR A 56 15.43 -16.99 -2.96
N SER A 57 16.67 -16.97 -3.44
CA SER A 57 17.01 -17.42 -4.78
C SER A 57 16.81 -18.93 -4.90
N GLN A 58 16.60 -19.41 -6.12
CA GLN A 58 16.50 -20.83 -6.38
C GLN A 58 17.79 -21.55 -5.95
N GLY A 59 17.64 -22.57 -5.10
CA GLY A 59 18.75 -23.38 -4.59
C GLY A 59 19.40 -22.87 -3.30
N THR A 60 19.05 -21.67 -2.82
CA THR A 60 19.56 -21.17 -1.54
C THR A 60 19.08 -22.06 -0.39
N PRO A 61 19.98 -22.51 0.51
CA PRO A 61 19.59 -23.27 1.69
C PRO A 61 18.58 -22.52 2.57
N GLN A 62 17.54 -23.21 3.02
CA GLN A 62 16.48 -22.62 3.86
C GLN A 62 16.46 -23.34 5.21
N TYR A 63 16.66 -22.56 6.27
CA TYR A 63 16.63 -23.03 7.65
C TYR A 63 15.87 -22.02 8.50
N TYR A 64 14.63 -22.33 8.86
CA TYR A 64 13.85 -21.48 9.76
C TYR A 64 12.87 -22.30 10.57
N ARG A 65 12.58 -21.86 11.79
CA ARG A 65 11.79 -22.60 12.76
C ARG A 65 11.04 -21.68 13.72
N ALA A 66 9.98 -22.21 14.31
CA ALA A 66 9.26 -21.54 15.37
C ALA A 66 10.16 -21.36 16.62
N ILE A 67 9.98 -20.25 17.36
CA ILE A 67 10.62 -20.06 18.67
C ILE A 67 9.81 -20.75 19.76
N CYS A 68 8.53 -20.37 19.88
CA CYS A 68 7.59 -20.95 20.83
C CYS A 68 6.15 -20.62 20.45
N GLY A 69 5.21 -21.50 20.82
CA GLY A 69 3.77 -21.26 20.66
C GLY A 69 3.26 -21.59 19.25
N SER A 70 3.17 -20.61 18.37
CA SER A 70 2.63 -20.76 17.02
C SER A 70 3.50 -20.02 16.02
N TYR A 71 3.68 -20.58 14.83
CA TYR A 71 4.38 -19.94 13.73
C TYR A 71 3.40 -19.57 12.63
N VAL A 72 3.43 -18.31 12.19
CA VAL A 72 2.56 -17.81 11.13
C VAL A 72 3.40 -17.11 10.08
N ASN A 73 3.13 -17.38 8.80
CA ASN A 73 3.74 -16.66 7.69
C ASN A 73 2.79 -16.45 6.51
N HIS A 74 3.21 -15.54 5.62
CA HIS A 74 2.82 -15.58 4.21
C HIS A 74 3.98 -16.20 3.42
N PHE A 75 3.68 -16.99 2.39
CA PHE A 75 4.70 -17.52 1.50
C PHE A 75 4.27 -17.44 0.03
N LEU A 76 5.26 -17.33 -0.84
CA LEU A 76 5.10 -17.33 -2.28
C LEU A 76 6.25 -18.11 -2.94
N HIS A 77 5.92 -19.25 -3.52
CA HIS A 77 6.80 -20.03 -4.38
C HIS A 77 6.62 -19.61 -5.83
N PHE A 78 7.71 -19.25 -6.51
CA PHE A 78 7.65 -18.74 -7.88
C PHE A 78 8.89 -19.08 -8.70
N GLY A 79 8.71 -19.16 -10.02
CA GLY A 79 9.78 -19.15 -11.01
C GLY A 79 10.03 -17.74 -11.52
N MET A 80 11.28 -17.48 -11.89
CA MET A 80 11.73 -16.23 -12.53
C MET A 80 12.59 -16.61 -13.73
N ASP A 81 12.33 -15.99 -14.87
CA ASP A 81 13.23 -16.12 -16.02
C ASP A 81 14.35 -15.07 -15.93
N ASP A 82 15.54 -15.38 -16.47
CA ASP A 82 16.75 -14.55 -16.33
C ASP A 82 16.57 -13.09 -16.78
N ASP A 83 15.75 -12.84 -17.81
CA ASP A 83 15.49 -11.49 -18.34
C ASP A 83 14.67 -10.59 -17.37
N ASP A 84 14.09 -11.16 -16.32
CA ASP A 84 13.35 -10.42 -15.27
C ASP A 84 14.19 -10.14 -14.02
N ALA A 85 15.49 -10.43 -14.06
CA ALA A 85 16.43 -9.98 -13.04
C ALA A 85 16.44 -8.44 -12.98
N ASP A 86 15.88 -7.90 -11.90
CA ASP A 86 15.81 -6.47 -11.62
C ASP A 86 16.76 -6.16 -10.46
N GLU A 87 17.73 -5.28 -10.70
CA GLU A 87 18.78 -4.94 -9.73
C GLU A 87 18.25 -4.39 -8.40
N ARG A 88 16.98 -3.94 -8.37
CA ARG A 88 16.31 -3.46 -7.16
C ARG A 88 15.84 -4.60 -6.26
N LEU A 89 15.75 -5.84 -6.77
CA LEU A 89 15.31 -6.99 -6.00
C LEU A 89 16.45 -7.51 -5.13
N ILE A 90 16.18 -7.63 -3.83
CA ILE A 90 17.17 -8.06 -2.85
C ILE A 90 16.86 -9.51 -2.45
N PHE A 91 17.74 -10.43 -2.86
CA PHE A 91 17.63 -11.85 -2.55
C PHE A 91 18.55 -12.26 -1.39
N ASP A 92 18.20 -13.38 -0.76
CA ASP A 92 19.00 -14.14 0.21
C ASP A 92 19.46 -13.34 1.44
N ARG A 93 18.74 -12.26 1.74
CA ARG A 93 18.96 -11.38 2.89
C ARG A 93 17.63 -11.11 3.60
N LEU A 94 17.70 -10.92 4.92
CA LEU A 94 16.56 -10.48 5.71
C LEU A 94 16.23 -9.01 5.39
N LEU A 95 14.97 -8.75 5.08
CA LEU A 95 14.41 -7.46 4.71
C LEU A 95 13.43 -6.99 5.77
N THR A 96 13.35 -5.68 5.95
CA THR A 96 12.30 -5.02 6.74
C THR A 96 11.49 -4.13 5.80
N PRO A 97 10.46 -4.69 5.14
CA PRO A 97 9.65 -3.95 4.18
C PRO A 97 9.06 -2.68 4.80
N ARG A 98 9.08 -1.59 4.05
CA ARG A 98 8.55 -0.31 4.54
C ARG A 98 7.07 -0.36 4.93
N ARG A 99 6.26 -1.11 4.16
CA ARG A 99 4.81 -1.30 4.36
C ARG A 99 4.40 -2.72 4.00
N VAL A 100 4.22 -3.57 5.01
CA VAL A 100 3.80 -4.97 4.79
C VAL A 100 2.34 -5.06 4.36
N SER A 101 1.48 -4.11 4.75
CA SER A 101 0.08 -4.04 4.29
C SER A 101 -0.04 -4.04 2.77
N ASP A 102 0.82 -3.28 2.06
CA ASP A 102 0.83 -3.22 0.59
C ASP A 102 1.13 -4.60 -0.01
N ALA A 103 2.09 -5.33 0.59
CA ALA A 103 2.43 -6.69 0.18
C ALA A 103 1.26 -7.66 0.41
N GLU A 104 0.57 -7.55 1.54
CA GLU A 104 -0.62 -8.36 1.84
C GLU A 104 -1.78 -8.10 0.87
N ASP A 105 -2.01 -6.84 0.50
CA ASP A 105 -3.03 -6.49 -0.51
C ASP A 105 -2.69 -7.10 -1.87
N ILE A 106 -1.42 -7.03 -2.29
CA ILE A 106 -0.98 -7.65 -3.54
C ILE A 106 -1.11 -9.18 -3.48
N LEU A 107 -0.76 -9.82 -2.37
CA LEU A 107 -0.95 -11.25 -2.17
C LEU A 107 -2.44 -11.65 -2.25
N ARG A 108 -3.34 -10.84 -1.68
CA ARG A 108 -4.80 -11.05 -1.79
C ARG A 108 -5.29 -10.88 -3.22
N MET A 109 -4.77 -9.90 -3.96
CA MET A 109 -5.08 -9.72 -5.39
C MET A 109 -4.59 -10.93 -6.20
N LEU A 110 -3.36 -11.39 -5.95
CA LEU A 110 -2.79 -12.56 -6.62
C LEU A 110 -3.60 -13.83 -6.33
N SER A 111 -4.02 -14.03 -5.08
CA SER A 111 -4.90 -15.14 -4.68
C SER A 111 -6.23 -15.13 -5.43
N ARG A 112 -6.86 -13.96 -5.60
CA ARG A 112 -8.09 -13.81 -6.41
C ARG A 112 -7.85 -14.09 -7.88
N GLU A 113 -6.72 -13.62 -8.42
CA GLU A 113 -6.35 -13.88 -9.82
C GLU A 113 -6.13 -15.38 -10.06
N GLN A 114 -5.67 -16.14 -9.06
CA GLN A 114 -5.58 -17.59 -9.20
C GLN A 114 -6.92 -18.29 -9.41
N LEU A 115 -8.01 -17.71 -8.94
CA LEU A 115 -9.37 -18.19 -9.13
C LEU A 115 -10.04 -17.63 -10.40
N SER A 116 -9.39 -16.69 -11.08
CA SER A 116 -9.87 -16.06 -12.30
C SER A 116 -9.88 -17.05 -13.47
N LYS A 117 -10.86 -16.88 -14.37
CA LYS A 117 -10.92 -17.58 -15.67
C LYS A 117 -10.34 -16.75 -16.81
N SER A 118 -9.68 -15.63 -16.49
CA SER A 118 -9.07 -14.75 -17.48
C SER A 118 -8.04 -15.53 -18.33
N PRO A 119 -8.04 -15.38 -19.66
CA PRO A 119 -6.97 -15.93 -20.49
C PRO A 119 -5.61 -15.25 -20.21
N ASN A 120 -5.61 -14.07 -19.59
CA ASN A 120 -4.40 -13.30 -19.25
C ASN A 120 -3.94 -13.51 -17.79
N LYS A 121 -4.49 -14.51 -17.09
CA LYS A 121 -4.23 -14.77 -15.67
C LYS A 121 -2.73 -14.82 -15.34
N ASP A 122 -1.94 -15.48 -16.18
CA ASP A 122 -0.50 -15.68 -15.93
C ASP A 122 0.28 -14.37 -16.07
N GLU A 123 -0.10 -13.51 -17.03
CA GLU A 123 0.50 -12.18 -17.21
C GLU A 123 0.16 -11.27 -16.02
N TYR A 124 -1.10 -11.25 -15.58
CA TYR A 124 -1.52 -10.49 -14.40
C TYR A 124 -0.80 -10.98 -13.14
N SER A 125 -0.67 -12.30 -12.99
CA SER A 125 0.09 -12.91 -11.89
C SER A 125 1.55 -12.48 -11.91
N SER A 126 2.19 -12.51 -13.10
CA SER A 126 3.57 -12.07 -13.26
C SER A 126 3.77 -10.60 -12.86
N MET A 127 2.86 -9.72 -13.27
CA MET A 127 2.91 -8.30 -12.91
C MET A 127 2.71 -8.07 -11.41
N LEU A 128 1.78 -8.79 -10.78
CA LEU A 128 1.53 -8.71 -9.34
C LEU A 128 2.73 -9.22 -8.53
N ILE A 129 3.34 -10.34 -8.95
CA ILE A 129 4.57 -10.85 -8.32
C ILE A 129 5.70 -9.82 -8.44
N LYS A 130 5.91 -9.23 -9.63
CA LYS A 130 6.93 -8.19 -9.81
C LYS A 130 6.71 -7.00 -8.88
N LEU A 131 5.48 -6.48 -8.82
CA LEU A 131 5.12 -5.38 -7.93
C LEU A 131 5.34 -5.75 -6.45
N LEU A 132 4.95 -6.95 -6.05
CA LEU A 132 5.15 -7.47 -4.68
C LEU A 132 6.63 -7.50 -4.31
N LEU A 133 7.48 -8.10 -5.16
CA LEU A 133 8.91 -8.23 -4.88
C LEU A 133 9.60 -6.86 -4.83
N MET A 134 9.22 -5.93 -5.71
CA MET A 134 9.70 -4.55 -5.65
C MET A 134 9.30 -3.88 -4.33
N LYS A 135 8.03 -4.04 -3.90
CA LYS A 135 7.53 -3.47 -2.65
C LYS A 135 8.21 -4.05 -1.41
N ILE A 136 8.48 -5.35 -1.39
CA ILE A 136 9.22 -6.02 -0.32
C ILE A 136 10.68 -5.56 -0.27
N SER A 137 11.28 -5.29 -1.42
CA SER A 137 12.68 -4.84 -1.53
C SER A 137 12.86 -3.34 -1.20
N GLU A 138 11.77 -2.58 -1.03
CA GLU A 138 11.82 -1.22 -0.46
C GLU A 138 12.14 -1.32 1.06
N GLU A 139 13.43 -1.34 1.41
CA GLU A 139 13.89 -1.34 2.81
C GLU A 139 13.43 -0.06 3.55
N SER A 140 13.05 -0.23 4.82
CA SER A 140 12.93 0.88 5.77
C SER A 140 14.32 1.26 6.32
N ASP A 141 14.53 2.52 6.71
CA ASP A 141 15.78 3.02 7.34
C ASP A 141 16.03 2.45 8.76
N GLY A 142 15.67 1.18 9.00
CA GLY A 142 15.87 0.48 10.27
C GLY A 142 14.70 0.55 11.26
N VAL A 143 13.59 1.23 10.92
CA VAL A 143 12.33 1.21 11.70
C VAL A 143 11.15 1.20 10.72
N SER A 144 10.24 0.24 10.87
CA SER A 144 9.03 0.21 10.02
C SER A 144 8.15 1.43 10.30
N ASP A 145 7.45 1.94 9.28
CA ASP A 145 6.56 3.11 9.41
C ASP A 145 5.49 2.88 10.49
N ALA A 146 5.04 1.62 10.63
CA ALA A 146 4.08 1.18 11.63
C ALA A 146 4.63 1.21 13.07
N GLN A 147 5.93 0.97 13.26
CA GLN A 147 6.60 1.09 14.56
C GLN A 147 6.81 2.55 14.98
N LEU A 148 7.03 3.47 14.03
CA LEU A 148 7.19 4.90 14.31
C LEU A 148 5.87 5.60 14.59
N ASN A 149 4.78 5.18 13.92
CA ASN A 149 3.46 5.77 14.11
C ASN A 149 2.37 4.69 13.92
N PRO A 150 1.69 4.26 15.01
CA PRO A 150 0.59 3.29 14.93
C PRO A 150 -0.57 3.72 14.02
N HIS A 151 -0.66 5.01 13.70
CA HIS A 151 -1.66 5.57 12.79
C HIS A 151 -1.14 5.75 11.35
N ALA A 152 0.08 5.34 11.01
CA ALA A 152 0.68 5.55 9.69
C ALA A 152 -0.20 5.02 8.55
N GLU A 153 -0.60 3.76 8.63
CA GLU A 153 -1.39 3.09 7.59
C GLU A 153 -2.78 3.72 7.44
N ILE A 154 -3.48 3.93 8.56
CA ILE A 154 -4.81 4.56 8.52
C ILE A 154 -4.75 6.00 8.00
N LEU A 155 -3.66 6.74 8.26
CA LEU A 155 -3.46 8.08 7.71
C LEU A 155 -3.20 8.06 6.20
N ASP A 156 -2.45 7.07 5.69
CA ASP A 156 -2.25 6.91 4.24
C ASP A 156 -3.54 6.56 3.52
N ALA A 157 -4.28 5.58 4.05
CA ALA A 157 -5.57 5.18 3.51
C ALA A 157 -6.54 6.36 3.51
N LEU A 158 -6.60 7.11 4.62
CA LEU A 158 -7.43 8.31 4.73
C LEU A 158 -7.02 9.39 3.70
N ARG A 159 -5.72 9.61 3.49
CA ARG A 159 -5.24 10.56 2.48
C ARG A 159 -5.60 10.11 1.07
N ALA A 160 -5.49 8.82 0.78
CA ALA A 160 -5.92 8.25 -0.49
C ALA A 160 -7.43 8.46 -0.71
N ASP A 161 -8.26 8.22 0.30
CA ASP A 161 -9.70 8.46 0.25
C ASP A 161 -10.03 9.93 -0.02
N ILE A 162 -9.33 10.87 0.63
CA ILE A 162 -9.49 12.31 0.40
C ILE A 162 -9.29 12.66 -1.08
N TYR A 163 -8.26 12.08 -1.71
CA TYR A 163 -7.99 12.34 -3.13
C TYR A 163 -8.92 11.58 -4.09
N ALA A 164 -9.41 10.39 -3.69
CA ALA A 164 -10.31 9.60 -4.50
C ALA A 164 -11.73 10.18 -4.53
N ASN A 165 -12.24 10.61 -3.38
CA ASN A 165 -13.59 11.16 -3.26
C ASN A 165 -13.71 12.26 -2.19
N PRO A 166 -13.18 13.47 -2.47
CA PRO A 166 -13.16 14.56 -1.50
C PRO A 166 -14.55 15.08 -1.11
N GLY A 167 -15.58 14.80 -1.92
CA GLY A 167 -16.95 15.23 -1.68
C GLY A 167 -17.63 14.53 -0.51
N GLN A 168 -17.16 13.33 -0.12
CA GLN A 168 -17.73 12.58 1.00
C GLN A 168 -17.37 13.14 2.38
N PHE A 169 -16.34 13.97 2.44
CA PHE A 169 -15.85 14.53 3.70
C PHE A 169 -16.35 15.96 3.81
N THR A 170 -17.08 16.31 4.86
CA THR A 170 -17.55 17.70 5.05
C THR A 170 -16.58 18.51 5.89
N SER A 171 -15.86 17.88 6.82
CA SER A 171 -14.93 18.55 7.73
C SER A 171 -13.73 17.67 8.14
N VAL A 172 -12.68 18.32 8.64
CA VAL A 172 -11.53 17.61 9.21
C VAL A 172 -11.89 16.90 10.52
N ALA A 173 -12.94 17.32 11.23
CA ALA A 173 -13.40 16.62 12.43
C ALA A 173 -13.88 15.20 12.11
N GLN A 174 -14.63 15.02 11.01
CA GLN A 174 -15.05 13.69 10.54
C GLN A 174 -13.86 12.79 10.17
N LEU A 175 -12.80 13.39 9.64
CA LEU A 175 -11.57 12.67 9.30
C LEU A 175 -10.81 12.21 10.57
N ALA A 176 -10.77 13.05 11.61
CA ALA A 176 -10.19 12.69 12.91
C ALA A 176 -10.95 11.55 13.61
N GLU A 177 -12.28 11.55 13.54
CA GLU A 177 -13.13 10.48 14.09
C GLU A 177 -12.82 9.11 13.48
N ARG A 178 -12.55 9.05 12.17
CA ARG A 178 -12.15 7.80 11.49
C ARG A 178 -10.84 7.23 12.03
N VAL A 179 -9.93 8.09 12.50
CA VAL A 179 -8.64 7.70 13.11
C VAL A 179 -8.78 7.46 14.62
N ARG A 180 -9.95 7.74 15.21
CA ARG A 180 -10.26 7.60 16.65
C ARG A 180 -9.33 8.42 17.57
N VAL A 181 -8.97 9.62 17.13
CA VAL A 181 -8.17 10.57 17.92
C VAL A 181 -8.84 11.94 17.98
N SER A 182 -8.41 12.81 18.90
CA SER A 182 -8.93 14.19 18.95
C SER A 182 -8.52 14.98 17.70
N PRO A 183 -9.30 15.99 17.27
CA PRO A 183 -8.99 16.79 16.08
C PRO A 183 -7.60 17.46 16.13
N SER A 184 -7.18 17.95 17.29
CA SER A 184 -5.86 18.57 17.47
C SER A 184 -4.74 17.56 17.31
N HIS A 185 -4.88 16.37 17.91
CA HIS A 185 -3.88 15.31 17.80
C HIS A 185 -3.81 14.79 16.35
N PHE A 186 -4.96 14.61 15.70
CA PHE A 186 -5.05 14.23 14.29
C PHE A 186 -4.26 15.18 13.39
N GLN A 187 -4.43 16.50 13.54
CA GLN A 187 -3.71 17.48 12.73
C GLN A 187 -2.19 17.40 12.92
N GLN A 188 -1.73 17.15 14.15
CA GLN A 188 -0.31 16.97 14.44
C GLN A 188 0.23 15.70 13.77
N LEU A 189 -0.46 14.56 13.94
CA LEU A 189 -0.09 13.29 13.31
C LEU A 189 -0.06 13.39 11.78
N TYR A 190 -1.09 13.99 11.18
CA TYR A 190 -1.22 14.16 9.74
C TYR A 190 -0.09 15.02 9.17
N ARG A 191 0.17 16.18 9.80
CA ARG A 191 1.22 17.10 9.35
C ARG A 191 2.62 16.50 9.55
N SER A 192 2.84 15.78 10.65
CA SER A 192 4.10 15.07 10.88
C SER A 192 4.37 14.02 9.80
N ARG A 193 3.33 13.36 9.30
CA ARG A 193 3.46 12.31 8.26
C ARG A 193 3.62 12.88 6.86
N PHE A 194 2.82 13.89 6.50
CA PHE A 194 2.68 14.33 5.10
C PHE A 194 3.30 15.70 4.80
N GLY A 195 3.79 16.40 5.82
CA GLY A 195 4.34 17.75 5.70
C GLY A 195 3.30 18.86 5.46
N VAL A 196 2.05 18.49 5.19
CA VAL A 196 0.92 19.38 4.91
C VAL A 196 -0.23 19.12 5.88
N SER A 197 -1.13 20.10 6.05
CA SER A 197 -2.32 19.87 6.88
C SER A 197 -3.38 19.08 6.13
N CYS A 198 -4.21 18.34 6.86
CA CYS A 198 -5.33 17.59 6.27
C CYS A 198 -6.34 18.53 5.57
N TYR A 199 -6.53 19.74 6.11
CA TYR A 199 -7.38 20.74 5.48
C TYR A 199 -6.89 21.13 4.08
N GLU A 200 -5.58 21.32 3.92
CA GLU A 200 -4.98 21.71 2.64
C GLU A 200 -5.07 20.59 1.59
N ASP A 201 -4.88 19.33 1.99
CA ASP A 201 -5.09 18.19 1.08
C ASP A 201 -6.56 18.07 0.66
N LEU A 202 -7.49 18.18 1.60
CA LEU A 202 -8.93 18.14 1.30
C LEU A 202 -9.33 19.27 0.36
N LEU A 203 -8.88 20.50 0.62
CA LEU A 203 -9.15 21.63 -0.25
C LEU A 203 -8.57 21.40 -1.66
N SER A 204 -7.31 20.95 -1.75
CA SER A 204 -6.64 20.68 -3.02
C SER A 204 -7.35 19.60 -3.83
N ALA A 205 -7.75 18.51 -3.17
CA ALA A 205 -8.53 17.44 -3.79
C ALA A 205 -9.89 17.96 -4.31
N ARG A 206 -10.62 18.73 -3.51
CA ARG A 206 -11.90 19.33 -3.93
C ARG A 206 -11.75 20.25 -5.14
N ILE A 207 -10.71 21.08 -5.20
CA ILE A 207 -10.47 21.97 -6.35
C ILE A 207 -10.14 21.17 -7.60
N ARG A 208 -9.28 20.14 -7.49
CA ARG A 208 -8.96 19.24 -8.62
C ARG A 208 -10.21 18.55 -9.16
N THR A 209 -11.06 18.03 -8.27
CA THR A 209 -12.34 17.40 -8.64
C THR A 209 -13.29 18.41 -9.30
N ALA A 210 -13.37 19.64 -8.78
CA ALA A 210 -14.18 20.69 -9.40
C ALA A 210 -13.70 21.06 -10.81
N GLN A 211 -12.38 21.18 -11.01
CA GLN A 211 -11.80 21.43 -12.33
C GLN A 211 -12.17 20.33 -13.33
N TYR A 212 -12.08 19.06 -12.90
CA TYR A 212 -12.53 17.93 -13.71
C TYR A 212 -14.00 18.11 -14.14
N TYR A 213 -14.93 18.28 -13.19
CA TYR A 213 -16.35 18.44 -13.52
C TYR A 213 -16.65 19.67 -14.38
N LEU A 214 -15.94 20.78 -14.17
CA LEU A 214 -16.10 21.99 -14.97
C LEU A 214 -15.71 21.76 -16.44
N SER A 215 -14.70 20.93 -16.68
CA SER A 215 -14.21 20.58 -18.03
C SER A 215 -14.95 19.42 -18.71
N SER A 216 -15.50 18.48 -17.96
CA SER A 216 -16.02 17.22 -18.50
C SER A 216 -17.53 17.08 -18.48
N THR A 217 -18.26 18.02 -17.85
CA THR A 217 -19.71 17.91 -17.66
C THR A 217 -20.45 19.23 -17.90
N ALA A 218 -21.76 19.12 -18.13
CA ALA A 218 -22.70 20.24 -18.22
C ALA A 218 -23.28 20.66 -16.85
N LEU A 219 -22.84 20.06 -15.75
CA LEU A 219 -23.37 20.33 -14.40
C LEU A 219 -23.28 21.82 -14.05
N THR A 220 -24.25 22.33 -13.31
CA THR A 220 -24.22 23.71 -12.80
C THR A 220 -23.11 23.88 -11.76
N VAL A 221 -22.67 25.13 -11.54
CA VAL A 221 -21.66 25.45 -10.51
C VAL A 221 -22.13 24.99 -9.12
N ARG A 222 -23.42 25.13 -8.83
CA ARG A 222 -24.06 24.62 -7.61
C ARG A 222 -23.96 23.11 -7.45
N GLU A 223 -24.28 22.34 -8.49
CA GLU A 223 -24.18 20.87 -8.44
C GLU A 223 -22.73 20.43 -8.23
N ILE A 224 -21.78 21.09 -8.89
CA ILE A 224 -20.35 20.81 -8.71
C ILE A 224 -19.89 21.15 -7.28
N ALA A 225 -20.35 22.26 -6.71
CA ALA A 225 -20.05 22.62 -5.33
C ALA A 225 -20.49 21.51 -4.36
N ASN A 226 -21.74 21.02 -4.51
CA ASN A 226 -22.28 19.93 -3.71
C ASN A 226 -21.47 18.63 -3.87
N LEU A 227 -21.13 18.24 -5.11
CA LEU A 227 -20.31 17.05 -5.39
C LEU A 227 -18.89 17.17 -4.83
N CYS A 228 -18.38 18.39 -4.68
CA CYS A 228 -17.08 18.66 -4.06
C CYS A 228 -17.18 18.85 -2.53
N GLY A 229 -18.32 18.54 -1.90
CA GLY A 229 -18.48 18.59 -0.44
C GLY A 229 -18.61 20.01 0.13
N TYR A 230 -19.06 20.98 -0.68
CA TYR A 230 -19.41 22.32 -0.21
C TYR A 230 -20.93 22.43 -0.04
N GLU A 231 -21.38 22.80 1.16
CA GLU A 231 -22.79 23.12 1.43
C GLU A 231 -23.20 24.48 0.83
N ASN A 232 -22.23 25.39 0.69
CA ASN A 232 -22.44 26.75 0.21
C ASN A 232 -21.65 27.02 -1.07
N GLU A 233 -22.38 27.25 -2.16
CA GLU A 233 -21.83 27.57 -3.49
C GLU A 233 -20.95 28.83 -3.47
N VAL A 234 -21.28 29.83 -2.66
CA VAL A 234 -20.48 31.07 -2.55
C VAL A 234 -19.11 30.77 -1.94
N CYS A 235 -19.07 29.96 -0.89
CA CYS A 235 -17.82 29.50 -0.28
C CYS A 235 -16.97 28.72 -1.29
N PHE A 236 -17.60 27.82 -2.06
CA PHE A 236 -16.93 27.09 -3.14
C PHE A 236 -16.33 28.04 -4.18
N MET A 237 -17.13 28.96 -4.73
CA MET A 237 -16.67 29.90 -5.76
C MET A 237 -15.49 30.74 -5.29
N HIS A 238 -15.54 31.23 -4.04
CA HIS A 238 -14.45 31.98 -3.43
C HIS A 238 -13.17 31.14 -3.35
N ARG A 239 -13.25 29.94 -2.77
CA ARG A 239 -12.09 29.04 -2.62
C ARG A 239 -11.53 28.57 -3.95
N PHE A 240 -12.39 28.30 -4.92
CA PHE A 240 -11.96 27.94 -6.27
C PHE A 240 -11.21 29.08 -6.94
N LYS A 241 -11.72 30.31 -6.88
CA LYS A 241 -11.05 31.49 -7.43
C LYS A 241 -9.73 31.77 -6.71
N GLU A 242 -9.68 31.63 -5.40
CA GLU A 242 -8.45 31.80 -4.60
C GLU A 242 -7.37 30.81 -5.01
N ARG A 243 -7.72 29.55 -5.27
CA ARG A 243 -6.76 28.48 -5.62
C ARG A 243 -6.38 28.45 -7.10
N THR A 244 -7.27 28.90 -8.01
CA THR A 244 -7.05 28.79 -9.47
C THR A 244 -6.84 30.14 -10.16
N GLY A 245 -7.04 31.25 -9.45
CA GLY A 245 -7.03 32.62 -10.00
C GLY A 245 -8.29 33.00 -10.78
N THR A 246 -9.18 32.05 -11.11
CA THR A 246 -10.33 32.28 -11.99
C THR A 246 -11.63 31.74 -11.38
N ALA A 247 -12.76 32.42 -11.57
CA ALA A 247 -14.05 31.93 -11.08
C ALA A 247 -14.49 30.66 -11.85
N PRO A 248 -15.22 29.70 -11.23
CA PRO A 248 -15.60 28.43 -11.85
C PRO A 248 -16.24 28.55 -13.24
N GLY A 249 -17.21 29.44 -13.41
CA GLY A 249 -17.88 29.64 -14.70
C GLY A 249 -16.98 30.24 -15.78
N ALA A 250 -16.03 31.10 -15.39
CA ALA A 250 -15.02 31.63 -16.31
C ALA A 250 -13.98 30.56 -16.67
N TYR A 251 -13.58 29.74 -15.69
CA TYR A 251 -12.71 28.59 -15.90
C TYR A 251 -13.31 27.62 -16.93
N ARG A 252 -14.60 27.28 -16.80
CA ARG A 252 -15.30 26.44 -17.79
C ARG A 252 -15.26 27.02 -19.19
N ARG A 253 -15.57 28.32 -19.35
CA ARG A 253 -15.52 28.97 -20.67
C ARG A 253 -14.12 28.95 -21.28
N LEU A 254 -13.09 29.10 -20.46
CA LEU A 254 -11.71 29.08 -20.91
C LEU A 254 -11.26 27.70 -21.40
N ILE A 255 -11.74 26.63 -20.78
CA ILE A 255 -11.42 25.25 -21.17
C ILE A 255 -12.28 24.74 -22.33
N ASN A 256 -13.59 25.03 -22.33
CA ASN A 256 -14.53 24.54 -23.34
C ASN A 256 -14.66 25.47 -24.56
N GLY A 257 -14.07 26.67 -24.49
CA GLY A 257 -13.98 27.63 -25.61
C GLY A 257 -12.70 27.49 -26.44
N LYS A 258 -11.93 26.43 -26.20
CA LYS A 258 -10.89 25.91 -27.10
C LYS A 258 -11.46 24.71 -27.85
#